data_AF-K0SQZ7-F1
#
_entry.id   AF-K0SQZ7-F1
#
_cell.length_a   1.000
_cell.length_b   1.000
_cell.length_c   1.000
_cell.angle_alpha   90.00
_cell.angle_beta   90.00
_cell.angle_gamma   90.00
#
_symmetry.space_group_name_H-M   'P 1'
#
loop_
_entity.id
_entity.type
_entity.pdbx_description
1 polymer ?
#
loop_
_entity_poly.entity_id
_entity_poly.type
_entity_poly.pdbx_seq_one_letter_code
_entity_poly.pdbx_strand_id
1 'polypeptide(L)'
;MELSELSMDDFLRGLVRRIDALDEARLGLVSKVEVLQSDNESLVRATEGLTQKVDCLTRENAILRKEIASIKYGESTAERSRKGSKTEHLALTTLGNDAHVHIASLLGAKGIACLGQTCMHFGKRCVGTDGQMTSLVEDLAGQVVDGSASDYEKSVLVGRGKVKMLSELEMMRSPLCFEQLIGSADAIRYSQ
;
A
#
# COMPACT_ATOMS: atom_id res chain seq x y z
N MET A 1 -37.11 -34.26 68.67
CA MET A 1 -36.49 -34.85 67.46
C MET A 1 -36.55 -33.87 66.30
N GLU A 2 -37.60 -33.06 66.18
CA GLU A 2 -37.82 -32.07 65.10
C GLU A 2 -36.77 -30.95 64.97
N LEU A 3 -36.15 -30.49 66.06
CA LEU A 3 -35.12 -29.42 66.00
C LEU A 3 -33.82 -29.85 65.29
N SER A 4 -33.53 -31.16 65.26
CA SER A 4 -32.34 -31.68 64.57
C SER A 4 -32.58 -31.85 63.06
N GLU A 5 -33.83 -32.09 62.65
CA GLU A 5 -34.22 -32.22 61.25
C GLU A 5 -34.24 -30.85 60.55
N LEU A 6 -34.74 -29.80 61.22
CA LEU A 6 -34.72 -28.43 60.69
C LEU A 6 -33.30 -27.91 60.42
N SER A 7 -32.34 -28.25 61.30
CA SER A 7 -30.93 -27.90 61.13
C SER A 7 -30.26 -28.64 59.97
N MET A 8 -30.71 -29.86 59.68
CA MET A 8 -30.19 -30.68 58.58
C MET A 8 -30.70 -30.14 57.24
N ASP A 9 -31.97 -29.77 57.17
CA ASP A 9 -32.59 -29.22 55.96
C ASP A 9 -31.96 -27.89 55.52
N ASP A 10 -31.66 -27.00 56.47
CA ASP A 10 -30.98 -25.73 56.15
C ASP A 10 -29.53 -25.93 55.72
N PHE A 11 -28.83 -26.93 56.29
CA PHE A 11 -27.50 -27.32 55.83
C PHE A 11 -27.53 -27.87 54.40
N LEU A 12 -28.47 -28.77 54.09
CA LEU A 12 -28.66 -29.33 52.75
C LEU A 12 -29.03 -28.22 51.73
N ARG A 13 -29.91 -27.29 52.10
CA ARG A 13 -30.28 -26.13 51.27
C ARG A 13 -29.06 -25.22 51.00
N GLY A 14 -28.20 -25.02 52.00
CA GLY A 14 -26.95 -24.29 51.84
C GLY A 14 -25.96 -24.99 50.90
N LEU A 15 -25.91 -26.33 50.96
CA LEU A 15 -25.08 -27.15 50.09
C LEU A 15 -25.57 -27.08 48.63
N VAL A 16 -26.88 -27.20 48.40
CA VAL A 16 -27.49 -27.08 47.06
C VAL A 16 -27.17 -25.73 46.43
N ARG A 17 -27.35 -24.62 47.16
CA ARG A 17 -27.01 -23.27 46.64
C ARG A 17 -25.54 -23.13 46.26
N ARG A 18 -24.63 -23.77 47.01
CA ARG A 18 -23.21 -23.80 46.69
C ARG A 18 -22.92 -24.63 45.44
N ILE A 19 -23.61 -25.76 45.27
CA ILE A 19 -23.51 -26.59 44.07
C ILE A 19 -23.98 -25.80 42.85
N ASP A 20 -25.14 -25.13 42.93
CA ASP A 20 -25.67 -24.30 41.84
C ASP A 20 -24.69 -23.17 41.47
N ALA A 21 -24.14 -22.47 42.47
CA ALA A 21 -23.17 -21.41 42.23
C ALA A 21 -21.86 -21.94 41.61
N LEU A 22 -21.43 -23.14 41.98
CA LEU A 22 -20.26 -23.80 41.39
C LEU A 22 -20.54 -24.26 39.95
N ASP A 23 -21.74 -24.76 39.66
CA ASP A 23 -22.13 -25.16 38.31
C ASP A 23 -22.22 -23.95 37.37
N GLU A 24 -22.80 -22.82 37.82
CA GLU A 24 -22.81 -21.58 37.05
C GLU A 24 -21.39 -21.05 36.79
N ALA A 25 -20.52 -21.06 37.80
CA ALA A 25 -19.12 -20.68 37.62
C ALA A 25 -18.40 -21.61 36.64
N ARG A 26 -18.69 -22.92 36.67
CA ARG A 26 -18.13 -23.90 35.72
C ARG A 26 -18.59 -23.61 34.30
N LEU A 27 -19.87 -23.34 34.08
CA LEU A 27 -20.41 -22.98 32.76
C LEU A 27 -19.78 -21.69 32.22
N GLY A 28 -19.64 -20.68 33.07
CA GLY A 28 -18.94 -19.43 32.71
C GLY A 28 -17.47 -19.65 32.35
N LEU A 29 -16.78 -20.57 33.03
CA LEU A 29 -15.39 -20.91 32.71
C LEU A 29 -15.29 -21.69 31.39
N VAL A 30 -16.20 -22.64 31.13
CA VAL A 30 -16.27 -23.39 29.87
C VAL A 30 -16.43 -22.44 28.68
N SER A 31 -17.38 -21.50 28.78
CA SER A 31 -17.57 -20.50 27.71
C SER A 31 -16.31 -19.66 27.46
N LYS A 32 -15.59 -19.25 28.50
CA LYS A 32 -14.31 -18.52 28.35
C LYS A 32 -13.23 -19.37 27.67
N VAL A 33 -13.16 -20.66 28.00
CA VAL A 33 -12.21 -21.59 27.38
C VAL A 33 -12.51 -21.76 25.89
N GLU A 34 -13.78 -21.88 25.51
CA GLU A 34 -14.19 -21.97 24.10
C GLU A 34 -13.79 -20.72 23.30
N VAL A 35 -14.02 -19.52 23.86
CA VAL A 35 -13.60 -18.26 23.23
C VAL A 35 -12.08 -18.20 23.05
N LEU A 36 -11.32 -18.49 24.12
CA LEU A 36 -9.85 -18.50 24.05
C LEU A 36 -9.32 -19.56 23.09
N GLN A 37 -9.99 -20.70 22.96
CA GLN A 37 -9.63 -21.74 22.01
C GLN A 37 -9.82 -21.27 20.57
N SER A 38 -10.97 -20.63 20.27
CA SER A 38 -11.22 -20.01 18.96
C SER A 38 -10.17 -18.94 18.62
N ASP A 39 -9.82 -18.08 19.58
CA ASP A 39 -8.80 -17.05 19.39
C ASP A 39 -7.41 -17.65 19.15
N ASN A 40 -7.03 -18.68 19.91
CA ASN A 40 -5.77 -19.39 19.70
C ASN A 40 -5.69 -20.02 18.32
N GLU A 41 -6.77 -20.67 17.84
CA GLU A 41 -6.81 -21.23 16.48
C GLU A 41 -6.66 -20.14 15.40
N SER A 42 -7.28 -18.97 15.62
CA SER A 42 -7.13 -17.82 14.72
C SER A 42 -5.70 -17.30 14.69
N LEU A 43 -5.06 -17.18 15.85
CA LEU A 43 -3.66 -16.75 15.96
C LEU A 43 -2.69 -17.75 15.33
N VAL A 44 -2.93 -19.06 15.49
CA VAL A 44 -2.14 -20.12 14.83
C VAL A 44 -2.20 -19.96 13.32
N ARG A 45 -3.39 -19.82 12.73
CA ARG A 45 -3.56 -19.59 11.28
C ARG A 45 -2.84 -18.33 10.79
N ALA A 46 -2.93 -17.23 11.55
CA ALA A 46 -2.23 -15.99 11.20
C ALA A 46 -0.70 -16.16 11.24
N THR A 47 -0.20 -16.89 12.23
CA THR A 47 1.24 -17.17 12.40
C THR A 47 1.76 -18.02 11.25
N GLU A 48 1.04 -19.08 10.87
CA GLU A 48 1.38 -19.92 9.70
C GLU A 48 1.44 -19.10 8.41
N GLY A 49 0.47 -18.21 8.19
CA GLY A 49 0.45 -17.32 7.03
C GLY A 49 1.65 -16.36 7.00
N LEU A 50 2.04 -15.81 8.15
CA LEU A 50 3.24 -14.97 8.26
C LEU A 50 4.51 -15.77 7.96
N THR A 51 4.64 -16.99 8.49
CA THR A 51 5.79 -17.87 8.23
C THR A 51 5.94 -18.17 6.73
N GLN A 52 4.85 -18.50 6.04
CA GLN A 52 4.87 -18.72 4.59
C GLN A 52 5.34 -17.47 3.82
N LYS A 53 4.92 -16.28 4.26
CA LYS A 53 5.35 -15.02 3.65
C LYS A 53 6.83 -14.74 3.89
N VAL A 54 7.34 -15.03 5.09
CA VAL A 54 8.77 -14.93 5.41
C VAL A 54 9.60 -15.87 4.54
N ASP A 55 9.13 -17.10 4.32
CA ASP A 55 9.83 -18.05 3.44
C ASP A 55 9.85 -17.59 1.98
N CYS A 56 8.75 -17.02 1.49
CA CYS A 56 8.68 -16.45 0.14
C CYS A 56 9.67 -15.29 -0.03
N LEU A 57 9.64 -14.34 0.90
CA LEU A 57 10.54 -13.19 0.89
C LEU A 57 12.00 -13.59 1.07
N THR A 58 12.28 -14.65 1.84
CA THR A 58 13.64 -15.18 2.01
C THR A 58 14.17 -15.76 0.71
N ARG A 59 13.33 -16.51 -0.03
CA ARG A 59 13.67 -17.03 -1.36
C ARG A 59 13.92 -15.90 -2.37
N GLU A 60 13.03 -14.90 -2.41
CA GLU A 60 13.19 -13.74 -3.28
C GLU A 60 14.47 -12.95 -2.94
N ASN A 61 14.74 -12.70 -1.65
CA ASN A 61 15.98 -12.05 -1.23
C ASN A 61 17.23 -12.84 -1.64
N ALA A 62 17.19 -14.18 -1.59
CA ALA A 62 18.30 -15.00 -2.04
C ALA A 62 18.53 -14.88 -3.56
N ILE A 63 17.45 -14.76 -4.36
CA ILE A 63 17.53 -14.52 -5.80
C ILE A 63 18.12 -13.13 -6.08
N LEU A 64 17.57 -12.08 -5.47
CA LEU A 64 18.04 -10.71 -5.64
C LEU A 64 19.52 -10.55 -5.25
N ARG A 65 19.96 -11.19 -4.16
CA ARG A 65 21.38 -11.21 -3.77
C ARG A 65 22.27 -11.85 -4.83
N LYS A 66 21.82 -12.91 -5.50
CA LYS A 66 22.56 -13.55 -6.60
C LYS A 66 22.62 -12.64 -7.83
N GLU A 67 21.53 -11.96 -8.17
CA GLU A 67 21.50 -11.01 -9.28
C GLU A 67 22.42 -9.83 -9.01
N ILE A 68 22.36 -9.24 -7.82
CA ILE A 68 23.26 -8.17 -7.40
C ILE A 68 24.72 -8.63 -7.47
N ALA A 69 25.04 -9.83 -6.99
CA ALA A 69 26.40 -10.37 -7.07
C ALA A 69 26.85 -10.57 -8.53
N SER A 70 25.96 -11.07 -9.39
CA SER A 70 26.24 -11.25 -10.82
C SER A 70 26.47 -9.92 -11.53
N ILE A 71 25.71 -8.87 -11.20
CA ILE A 71 25.91 -7.52 -11.74
C ILE A 71 27.22 -6.91 -11.20
N LYS A 72 27.49 -7.10 -9.90
CA LYS A 72 28.63 -6.47 -9.22
C LYS A 72 29.98 -7.09 -9.59
N TYR A 73 30.02 -8.38 -9.91
CA TYR A 73 31.26 -9.13 -10.12
C TYR A 73 31.32 -9.93 -11.43
N GLY A 74 30.26 -9.94 -12.24
CA GLY A 74 30.11 -10.76 -13.45
C GLY A 74 30.60 -10.11 -14.75
N GLU A 75 31.50 -9.13 -14.70
CA GLU A 75 32.26 -8.67 -15.85
C GLU A 75 33.72 -9.11 -15.72
N SER A 76 33.96 -10.42 -15.68
CA SER A 76 35.27 -11.01 -15.96
C SER A 76 35.14 -12.51 -16.27
N THR A 77 35.53 -12.85 -17.50
CA THR A 77 35.92 -14.18 -18.00
C THR A 77 34.92 -15.33 -17.89
N ALA A 78 34.17 -15.58 -18.98
CA ALA A 78 34.23 -16.82 -19.76
C ALA A 78 32.99 -16.95 -20.65
N GLU A 79 33.24 -17.08 -21.95
CA GLU A 79 32.26 -17.48 -22.96
C GLU A 79 31.54 -18.77 -22.54
N ARG A 80 30.21 -18.70 -22.42
CA ARG A 80 29.37 -19.85 -22.68
C ARG A 80 28.08 -19.42 -23.35
N SER A 81 27.98 -19.81 -24.61
CA SER A 81 26.82 -19.62 -25.46
C SER A 81 25.56 -20.15 -24.77
N ARG A 82 24.74 -19.24 -24.26
CA ARG A 82 23.30 -19.36 -24.40
C ARG A 82 22.84 -18.06 -25.00
N LYS A 83 22.16 -18.17 -26.13
CA LYS A 83 21.45 -17.12 -26.83
C LYS A 83 20.25 -16.70 -25.96
N GLY A 84 20.52 -16.21 -24.75
CA GLY A 84 19.63 -15.30 -24.06
C GLY A 84 19.92 -13.95 -24.70
N SER A 85 18.95 -13.40 -25.41
CA SER A 85 18.96 -11.99 -25.77
C SER A 85 19.50 -11.23 -24.56
N LYS A 86 20.64 -10.54 -24.72
CA LYS A 86 20.98 -9.43 -23.84
C LYS A 86 19.67 -8.69 -23.67
N THR A 87 19.06 -8.77 -22.50
CA THR A 87 18.12 -7.75 -22.10
C THR A 87 19.03 -6.56 -21.92
N GLU A 88 19.34 -5.88 -23.03
CA GLU A 88 19.73 -4.50 -22.99
C GLU A 88 18.69 -3.89 -22.07
N HIS A 89 19.11 -3.49 -20.88
CA HIS A 89 18.25 -2.73 -20.01
C HIS A 89 17.83 -1.56 -20.88
N LEU A 90 16.60 -1.63 -21.41
CA LEU A 90 15.97 -0.59 -22.18
C LEU A 90 15.92 0.57 -21.21
N ALA A 91 16.97 1.38 -21.23
CA ALA A 91 17.00 2.60 -20.47
C ALA A 91 15.79 3.36 -20.99
N LEU A 92 14.91 3.80 -20.10
CA LEU A 92 13.75 4.59 -20.50
C LEU A 92 14.19 5.72 -21.46
N THR A 93 15.38 6.30 -21.27
CA THR A 93 16.02 7.26 -22.20
C THR A 93 16.21 6.79 -23.66
N THR A 94 16.22 5.49 -23.93
CA THR A 94 16.35 4.89 -25.29
C THR A 94 15.01 4.60 -25.95
N LEU A 95 13.93 4.65 -25.17
CA LEU A 95 12.57 4.46 -25.65
C LEU A 95 12.10 5.73 -26.38
N GLY A 96 11.38 5.57 -27.49
CA GLY A 96 10.87 6.72 -28.25
C GLY A 96 9.85 7.56 -27.46
N ASN A 97 9.71 8.83 -27.84
CA ASN A 97 8.85 9.81 -27.17
C ASN A 97 7.39 9.32 -26.99
N ASP A 98 6.83 8.60 -27.97
CA ASP A 98 5.45 8.10 -27.88
C ASP A 98 5.27 7.14 -26.70
N ALA A 99 6.25 6.26 -26.48
CA ALA A 99 6.18 5.31 -25.40
C ALA A 99 6.51 5.94 -24.03
N HIS A 100 7.27 7.05 -24.00
CA HIS A 100 7.39 7.90 -22.81
C HIS A 100 6.06 8.49 -22.40
N VAL A 101 5.32 9.09 -23.34
CA VAL A 101 4.00 9.68 -23.08
C VAL A 101 3.02 8.63 -22.57
N HIS A 102 3.02 7.42 -23.15
CA HIS A 102 2.16 6.33 -22.69
C HIS A 102 2.50 5.87 -21.27
N ILE A 103 3.78 5.67 -20.96
CA ILE A 103 4.21 5.26 -19.61
C ILE A 103 3.91 6.36 -18.60
N ALA A 104 4.18 7.61 -18.94
CA ALA A 104 3.91 8.76 -18.08
C ALA A 104 2.40 8.91 -17.81
N SER A 105 1.56 8.78 -18.84
CA SER A 105 0.09 8.81 -18.71
C SER A 105 -0.43 7.65 -17.86
N LEU A 106 0.17 6.46 -17.97
CA LEU A 106 -0.18 5.29 -17.15
C LEU A 106 0.17 5.49 -15.67
N LEU A 107 1.33 6.07 -15.39
CA LEU A 107 1.81 6.30 -14.03
C LEU A 107 1.08 7.46 -13.32
N GLY A 108 0.66 8.46 -14.10
CA GLY A 108 0.11 9.71 -13.58
C GLY A 108 1.10 10.51 -12.75
N ALA A 109 0.68 11.66 -12.21
CA ALA A 109 1.55 12.57 -11.47
C ALA A 109 2.19 11.89 -10.25
N LYS A 110 1.40 11.10 -9.51
CA LYS A 110 1.88 10.40 -8.31
C LYS A 110 2.91 9.31 -8.63
N GLY A 111 2.67 8.53 -9.68
CA GLY A 111 3.59 7.47 -10.10
C GLY A 111 4.90 8.03 -10.61
N ILE A 112 4.85 9.10 -11.41
CA ILE A 112 6.03 9.81 -11.91
C ILE A 112 6.84 10.44 -10.75
N ALA A 113 6.16 11.08 -9.79
CA ALA A 113 6.83 11.63 -8.61
C ALA A 113 7.53 10.54 -7.78
N CYS A 114 6.85 9.42 -7.56
CA CYS A 114 7.42 8.25 -6.86
C CYS A 114 8.64 7.69 -7.62
N LEU A 115 8.56 7.60 -8.95
CA LEU A 115 9.68 7.14 -9.80
C LEU A 115 10.92 8.03 -9.63
N GLY A 116 10.74 9.36 -9.62
CA GLY A 116 11.84 10.30 -9.40
C GLY A 116 12.44 10.22 -8.00
N GLN A 117 11.62 9.98 -6.97
CA GLN A 117 12.07 9.86 -5.59
C GLN A 117 12.81 8.55 -5.32
N THR A 118 12.32 7.45 -5.88
CA THR A 118 12.85 6.11 -5.61
C THR A 118 14.03 5.75 -6.51
N CYS A 119 14.13 6.36 -7.69
CA CYS A 119 15.23 6.13 -8.59
C CYS A 119 15.94 7.44 -8.95
N MET A 120 17.13 7.60 -8.36
CA MET A 120 18.00 8.77 -8.55
C MET A 120 18.24 9.09 -10.02
N HIS A 121 18.30 8.09 -10.91
CA HIS A 121 18.55 8.33 -12.34
C HIS A 121 17.43 9.14 -13.01
N PHE A 122 16.17 8.91 -12.63
CA PHE A 122 15.01 9.62 -13.17
C PHE A 122 14.80 10.98 -12.50
N GLY A 123 15.10 11.07 -11.20
CA GLY A 123 14.97 12.31 -10.43
C GLY A 123 16.11 13.31 -10.61
N LYS A 124 17.29 12.85 -11.08
CA LYS A 124 18.46 13.71 -11.27
C LYS A 124 18.19 14.72 -12.39
N ARG A 125 18.44 15.99 -12.09
CA ARG A 125 18.41 17.06 -13.10
C ARG A 125 19.64 16.95 -14.00
N CYS A 126 19.39 16.93 -15.31
CA CYS A 126 20.39 16.94 -16.35
C CYS A 126 20.20 18.20 -17.19
N VAL A 127 21.26 18.63 -17.88
CA VAL A 127 21.16 19.75 -18.82
C VAL A 127 20.52 19.21 -20.09
N GLY A 128 19.33 19.72 -20.42
CA GLY A 128 18.62 19.45 -21.66
C GLY A 128 19.30 20.11 -22.87
N THR A 129 18.83 19.76 -24.07
CA THR A 129 19.34 20.35 -25.32
C THR A 129 19.03 21.85 -25.46
N ASP A 130 18.07 22.34 -24.68
CA ASP A 130 17.68 23.75 -24.54
C ASP A 130 18.49 24.51 -23.47
N GLY A 131 19.44 23.83 -22.81
CA GLY A 131 20.24 24.38 -21.72
C GLY A 131 19.51 24.48 -20.37
N GLN A 132 18.24 24.05 -20.29
CA GLN A 132 17.50 24.01 -19.04
C GLN A 132 17.88 22.78 -18.20
N MET A 133 17.90 22.93 -16.88
CA MET A 133 18.15 21.84 -15.93
C MET A 133 16.83 21.15 -15.58
N THR A 134 16.44 20.15 -16.35
CA THR A 134 15.23 19.34 -16.09
C THR A 134 15.61 17.91 -15.73
N SER A 135 14.79 17.27 -14.90
CA SER A 135 14.92 15.83 -14.65
C SER A 135 14.03 15.07 -15.61
N LEU A 136 14.33 13.80 -15.85
CA LEU A 136 13.54 12.98 -16.77
C LEU A 136 12.06 12.90 -16.34
N VAL A 137 11.77 12.91 -15.03
CA VAL A 137 10.39 12.96 -14.54
C VAL A 137 9.68 14.28 -14.85
N GLU A 138 10.40 15.40 -14.87
CA GLU A 138 9.84 16.70 -15.26
C GLU A 138 9.57 16.74 -16.77
N ASP A 139 10.46 16.16 -17.58
CA ASP A 139 10.26 16.05 -19.02
C ASP A 139 9.07 15.16 -19.36
N LEU A 140 8.96 13.98 -18.72
CA LEU A 140 7.83 13.07 -18.89
C LEU A 140 6.50 13.75 -18.52
N ALA A 141 6.45 14.41 -17.36
CA ALA A 141 5.26 15.14 -16.94
C ALA A 141 4.93 16.29 -17.91
N GLY A 142 5.96 16.99 -18.40
CA GLY A 142 5.82 18.06 -19.39
C GLY A 142 5.19 17.56 -20.68
N GLN A 143 5.68 16.46 -21.24
CA GLN A 143 5.14 15.87 -22.46
C GLN A 143 3.66 15.47 -22.32
N VAL A 144 3.26 14.91 -21.16
CA VAL A 144 1.86 14.56 -20.92
C VAL A 144 0.99 15.82 -20.84
N VAL A 145 1.43 16.85 -20.11
CA VAL A 145 0.69 18.11 -20.01
C VAL A 145 0.59 18.79 -21.38
N ASP A 146 1.69 18.86 -22.12
CA ASP A 146 1.75 19.55 -23.41
C ASP A 146 0.91 18.82 -24.48
N GLY A 147 0.87 17.49 -24.45
CA GLY A 147 0.10 16.66 -25.37
C GLY A 147 -1.37 16.46 -25.01
N SER A 148 -1.75 16.57 -23.72
CA SER A 148 -3.11 16.26 -23.27
C SER A 148 -3.92 17.46 -22.76
N ALA A 149 -3.28 18.55 -22.33
CA ALA A 149 -3.98 19.73 -21.83
C ALA A 149 -4.47 20.64 -22.97
N SER A 150 -5.69 21.13 -22.83
CA SER A 150 -6.26 22.19 -23.67
C SER A 150 -5.58 23.53 -23.43
N ASP A 151 -5.73 24.47 -24.36
CA ASP A 151 -5.15 25.82 -24.24
C ASP A 151 -5.66 26.55 -22.99
N TYR A 152 -6.93 26.33 -22.63
CA TYR A 152 -7.49 26.85 -21.38
C TYR A 152 -6.80 26.27 -20.15
N GLU A 153 -6.68 24.94 -20.06
CA GLU A 153 -5.99 24.29 -18.94
C GLU A 153 -4.53 24.75 -18.83
N LYS A 154 -3.82 24.87 -19.96
CA LYS A 154 -2.45 25.39 -20.01
C LYS A 154 -2.35 26.83 -19.52
N SER A 155 -3.36 27.66 -19.80
CA SER A 155 -3.39 29.06 -19.35
C SER A 155 -3.58 29.21 -17.83
N VAL A 156 -4.20 28.22 -17.19
CA VAL A 156 -4.42 28.19 -15.73
C VAL A 156 -3.21 27.57 -15.02
N LEU A 157 -2.55 26.60 -15.64
CA LEU A 157 -1.37 25.91 -15.12
C LEU A 157 -0.09 26.71 -15.44
N VAL A 158 0.22 27.75 -14.66
CA VAL A 158 1.41 28.60 -14.90
C VAL A 158 2.39 28.57 -13.72
N GLY A 159 3.70 28.55 -14.02
CA GLY A 159 4.76 28.92 -13.06
C GLY A 159 5.14 27.86 -12.02
N ARG A 160 4.89 26.57 -12.29
CA ARG A 160 5.24 25.46 -11.38
C ARG A 160 6.04 24.36 -12.12
N GLY A 161 6.65 23.44 -11.36
CA GLY A 161 7.27 22.24 -11.93
C GLY A 161 6.26 21.41 -12.70
N LYS A 162 6.68 20.75 -13.78
CA LYS A 162 5.82 19.99 -14.70
C LYS A 162 5.10 18.85 -14.00
N VAL A 163 5.75 18.16 -13.06
CA VAL A 163 5.10 17.11 -12.24
C VAL A 163 3.94 17.67 -11.43
N LYS A 164 4.11 18.88 -10.87
CA LYS A 164 3.04 19.55 -10.11
C LYS A 164 1.91 20.02 -11.01
N MET A 165 2.24 20.55 -12.19
CA MET A 165 1.23 20.91 -13.19
C MET A 165 0.39 19.71 -13.62
N LEU A 166 1.02 18.54 -13.83
CA LEU A 166 0.31 17.31 -14.14
C LEU A 166 -0.62 16.89 -12.98
N SER A 167 -0.17 17.01 -11.74
CA SER A 167 -1.02 16.74 -10.57
C SER A 167 -2.21 17.67 -10.48
N GLU A 168 -2.03 18.96 -10.77
CA GLU A 168 -3.12 19.95 -10.77
C GLU A 168 -4.10 19.67 -11.92
N LEU A 169 -3.61 19.31 -13.11
CA LEU A 169 -4.43 18.90 -14.25
C LEU A 169 -5.28 17.67 -13.93
N GLU A 170 -4.69 16.64 -13.31
CA GLU A 170 -5.40 15.43 -12.88
C GLU A 170 -6.50 15.77 -11.86
N MET A 171 -6.21 16.67 -10.91
CA MET A 171 -7.20 17.14 -9.94
C MET A 171 -8.35 17.90 -10.61
N MET A 172 -8.06 18.79 -11.58
CA MET A 172 -9.08 19.53 -12.32
C MET A 172 -10.00 18.61 -13.14
N ARG A 173 -9.47 17.47 -13.59
CA ARG A 173 -10.20 16.45 -14.37
C ARG A 173 -10.86 15.38 -13.50
N SER A 174 -10.56 15.35 -12.21
CA SER A 174 -11.17 14.39 -11.30
C SER A 174 -12.67 14.68 -11.17
N PRO A 175 -13.53 13.63 -11.12
CA PRO A 175 -14.94 13.83 -10.83
C PRO A 175 -15.11 14.58 -9.51
N LEU A 176 -15.98 15.59 -9.49
CA LEU A 176 -16.30 16.29 -8.26
C LEU A 176 -16.85 15.29 -7.24
N CYS A 177 -16.28 15.28 -6.04
CA CYS A 177 -16.84 14.49 -4.97
C CYS A 177 -18.13 15.15 -4.46
N PHE A 178 -19.01 14.35 -3.84
CA PHE A 178 -20.32 14.83 -3.42
C PHE A 178 -20.21 15.98 -2.40
N GLU A 179 -19.19 15.94 -1.55
CA GLU A 179 -18.88 17.02 -0.60
C GLU A 179 -18.51 18.34 -1.29
N GLN A 180 -17.85 18.29 -2.46
CA GLN A 180 -17.54 19.48 -3.25
C GLN A 180 -18.78 20.06 -3.95
N LEU A 181 -19.73 19.22 -4.34
CA LEU A 181 -20.99 19.62 -4.98
C LEU A 181 -21.97 20.25 -3.99
N ILE A 182 -22.06 19.70 -2.78
CA ILE A 182 -22.92 20.24 -1.72
C ILE A 182 -22.38 21.57 -1.21
N GLY A 183 -21.06 21.76 -1.23
CA GLY A 183 -20.42 22.88 -0.55
C GLY A 183 -20.37 22.64 0.97
N SER A 184 -19.69 23.52 1.70
CA SER A 184 -19.59 23.36 3.16
C SER A 184 -20.97 23.49 3.79
N ALA A 185 -21.30 22.63 4.77
CA ALA A 185 -22.56 22.69 5.51
C ALA A 185 -22.80 24.08 6.15
N ASP A 186 -21.72 24.80 6.47
CA ASP A 186 -21.76 26.16 7.00
C ASP A 186 -22.21 27.23 5.97
N ALA A 187 -22.03 26.95 4.67
CA ALA A 187 -22.44 27.83 3.59
C ALA A 187 -23.92 27.64 3.22
N ILE A 188 -24.49 26.46 3.49
CA ILE A 188 -25.92 26.18 3.29
C ILE A 188 -26.68 26.42 4.61
N ARG A 189 -26.62 27.65 5.13
CA ARG A 189 -27.59 28.06 6.14
C ARG A 189 -28.89 28.37 5.44
N TYR A 190 -29.88 27.51 5.61
CA TYR A 190 -31.26 27.92 5.42
C TYR A 190 -31.57 28.97 6.49
N SER A 191 -31.66 30.24 6.09
CA SER A 191 -32.25 31.28 6.92
C SER A 191 -33.67 30.84 7.26
N GLN A 192 -33.89 30.52 8.54
CA GLN A 192 -35.22 30.32 9.12
C GLN A 192 -36.00 31.63 9.13
#